data_AF-A0A936AG02-F1
#
_entry.id   AF-A0A936AG02-F1
#
_cell.length_a   1.000
_cell.length_b   1.000
_cell.length_c   1.000
_cell.angle_alpha   90.00
_cell.angle_beta   90.00
_cell.angle_gamma   90.00
#
_symmetry.space_group_name_H-M   'P 1'
#
loop_
_entity.id
_entity.type
_entity.pdbx_description
1 polymer ?
#
loop_
_entity_poly.entity_id
_entity_poly.type
_entity_poly.pdbx_seq_one_letter_code
_entity_poly.pdbx_strand_id
1 'polypeptide(L)'
;MRIMTMCLSGHRKYPLGSHTPGLRLRGLEIFTKAIDFAGDIGLRVVQVMGYDVFYEPSDDETRANFIDGLQYGAPAGLDRPV
;
A
#
# COMPACT_ATOMS: atom_id res chain seq x y z
N MET A 1 5.20 -7.87 -25.33
CA MET A 1 5.48 -8.23 -23.92
C MET A 1 4.31 -7.74 -23.08
N ARG A 2 3.80 -8.53 -22.13
CA ARG A 2 2.70 -8.12 -21.23
C ARG A 2 3.28 -7.65 -19.89
N ILE A 3 2.77 -6.54 -19.36
CA ILE A 3 3.10 -6.05 -18.02
C ILE A 3 1.97 -6.57 -17.10
N MET A 4 2.31 -7.43 -16.14
CA MET A 4 1.32 -8.08 -15.28
C MET A 4 1.44 -7.67 -13.80
N THR A 5 2.48 -6.92 -13.46
CA THR A 5 2.85 -6.65 -12.07
C THR A 5 3.26 -5.18 -11.89
N MET A 6 2.92 -4.60 -10.75
CA MET A 6 3.41 -3.30 -10.30
C MET A 6 4.07 -3.43 -8.93
N CYS A 7 5.25 -2.81 -8.78
CA CYS A 7 5.92 -2.67 -7.50
C CYS A 7 5.58 -1.30 -6.90
N LEU A 8 4.90 -1.30 -5.75
CA LEU A 8 4.42 -0.08 -5.11
C LEU A 8 5.47 0.50 -4.14
N SER A 9 6.66 0.79 -4.68
CA SER A 9 7.81 1.32 -3.91
C SER A 9 7.60 2.73 -3.36
N GLY A 10 6.53 3.42 -3.78
CA GLY A 10 6.10 4.71 -3.21
C GLY A 10 5.84 4.64 -1.70
N HIS A 11 5.52 3.45 -1.16
CA HIS A 11 5.40 3.24 0.28
C HIS A 11 6.70 3.42 1.07
N ARG A 12 7.86 3.49 0.40
CA ARG A 12 9.10 3.93 1.06
C ARG A 12 8.97 5.35 1.61
N LYS A 13 8.39 6.24 0.80
CA LYS A 13 8.20 7.66 1.16
C LYS A 13 6.90 7.90 1.92
N TYR A 14 5.85 7.13 1.61
CA TYR A 14 4.53 7.24 2.23
C TYR A 14 4.14 5.90 2.88
N PRO A 15 4.81 5.53 3.99
CA PRO A 15 4.60 4.25 4.66
C PRO A 15 3.22 4.20 5.33
N LEU A 16 2.63 3.01 5.38
CA LEU A 16 1.35 2.79 6.06
C LEU A 16 1.50 2.81 7.59
N GLY A 17 2.69 2.49 8.10
CA GLY A 17 2.97 2.45 9.53
C GLY A 17 3.37 3.78 10.16
N SER A 18 3.50 4.87 9.40
CA SER A 18 4.14 6.10 9.93
C SER A 18 3.44 6.70 11.15
N HIS A 19 4.20 7.22 12.12
CA HIS A 19 3.64 8.00 13.23
C HIS A 19 2.90 9.24 12.73
N THR A 20 3.37 9.82 11.63
CA THR A 20 2.75 10.99 11.03
C THR A 20 1.44 10.60 10.32
N PRO A 21 0.26 11.05 10.79
CA PRO A 21 -1.02 10.64 10.21
C PRO A 21 -1.17 11.09 8.75
N GLY A 22 -0.61 12.25 8.39
CA GLY A 22 -0.65 12.73 7.01
C GLY A 22 0.10 11.84 6.02
N LEU A 23 1.21 11.22 6.44
CA LEU A 23 1.95 10.26 5.59
C LEU A 23 1.18 8.95 5.44
N ARG A 24 0.52 8.48 6.51
CA ARG A 24 -0.35 7.29 6.45
C ARG A 24 -1.53 7.49 5.52
N LEU A 25 -2.25 8.62 5.66
CA LEU A 25 -3.36 8.99 4.78
C LEU A 25 -2.93 9.04 3.31
N ARG A 26 -1.77 9.65 3.03
CA ARG A 26 -1.22 9.68 1.68
C ARG A 26 -0.81 8.28 1.19
N GLY A 27 -0.26 7.45 2.07
CA GLY A 27 0.07 6.06 1.77
C GLY A 27 -1.18 5.26 1.38
N LEU A 28 -2.27 5.38 2.15
CA LEU A 28 -3.55 4.75 1.85
C LEU A 28 -4.13 5.21 0.51
N GLU A 29 -4.10 6.51 0.22
CA GLU A 29 -4.54 7.06 -1.06
C GLU A 29 -3.74 6.49 -2.24
N ILE A 30 -2.43 6.33 -2.09
CA ILE A 30 -1.56 5.71 -3.10
C ILE A 30 -1.94 4.24 -3.27
N PHE A 31 -2.18 3.53 -2.17
CA PHE A 31 -2.50 2.11 -2.19
C PHE A 31 -3.83 1.84 -2.92
N THR A 32 -4.88 2.60 -2.61
CA THR A 32 -6.19 2.44 -3.27
C THR A 32 -6.10 2.78 -4.76
N LYS A 33 -5.45 3.90 -5.12
CA LYS A 33 -5.24 4.27 -6.54
C LYS A 33 -4.39 3.27 -7.30
N ALA A 34 -3.43 2.62 -6.65
CA ALA A 34 -2.62 1.57 -7.27
C ALA A 34 -3.46 0.32 -7.57
N ILE A 35 -4.40 -0.05 -6.70
CA ILE A 35 -5.35 -1.14 -6.93
C ILE A 35 -6.31 -0.77 -8.08
N ASP A 36 -6.86 0.45 -8.07
CA ASP A 36 -7.74 0.94 -9.15
C ASP A 36 -7.02 0.88 -10.51
N PHE A 37 -5.82 1.47 -10.57
CA PHE A 37 -5.00 1.47 -11.77
C PHE A 37 -4.65 0.05 -12.25
N ALA A 38 -4.35 -0.86 -11.32
CA ALA A 38 -4.07 -2.26 -11.64
C ALA A 38 -5.27 -2.94 -12.30
N GLY A 39 -6.50 -2.72 -11.80
CA GLY A 39 -7.73 -3.20 -12.42
C GLY A 39 -7.95 -2.61 -13.81
N ASP A 40 -7.80 -1.29 -13.95
CA ASP A 40 -8.07 -0.57 -15.21
C ASP A 40 -7.20 -1.04 -16.39
N ILE A 41 -5.94 -1.41 -16.12
CA ILE A 41 -5.00 -1.83 -17.16
C ILE A 41 -4.75 -3.35 -17.20
N GLY A 42 -5.43 -4.11 -16.35
CA GLY A 42 -5.33 -5.58 -16.30
C GLY A 42 -4.04 -6.13 -15.66
N LEU A 43 -3.44 -5.41 -14.70
CA LEU A 43 -2.38 -5.98 -13.86
C LEU A 43 -2.97 -7.03 -12.90
N ARG A 44 -2.18 -8.05 -12.59
CA ARG A 44 -2.58 -9.16 -11.72
C ARG A 44 -1.99 -9.07 -10.33
N VAL A 45 -0.89 -8.34 -10.16
CA VAL A 45 -0.18 -8.24 -8.88
C VAL A 45 0.23 -6.81 -8.60
N VAL A 46 -0.16 -6.30 -7.44
CA VAL A 46 0.40 -5.08 -6.83
C VAL A 46 1.25 -5.52 -5.64
N GLN A 47 2.57 -5.40 -5.76
CA GLN A 47 3.51 -5.73 -4.69
C GLN A 47 3.65 -4.55 -3.73
N VAL A 48 3.13 -4.72 -2.52
CA VAL A 48 3.27 -3.76 -1.40
C VAL A 48 4.63 -3.96 -0.72
N MET A 49 5.18 -2.89 -0.14
CA MET A 49 6.43 -2.93 0.61
C MET A 49 6.23 -3.55 1.99
N GLY A 50 7.15 -4.44 2.41
CA GLY A 50 7.03 -5.23 3.64
C GLY A 50 7.58 -4.59 4.91
N TYR A 51 7.86 -3.29 4.90
CA TYR A 51 8.25 -2.54 6.10
C TYR A 51 7.11 -1.63 6.55
N ASP A 52 6.94 -1.51 7.85
CA ASP A 52 6.00 -0.58 8.48
C ASP A 52 6.40 0.87 8.23
N VAL A 53 7.69 1.20 8.38
CA VAL A 53 8.33 2.51 8.10
C VAL A 53 9.73 2.33 7.52
N PHE A 54 10.30 3.38 6.91
CA PHE A 54 11.66 3.32 6.33
C PHE A 54 12.59 4.44 6.80
N TYR A 55 12.09 5.68 6.92
CA TYR A 55 12.89 6.85 7.28
C TYR A 55 12.75 7.28 8.75
N GLU A 56 11.98 6.54 9.54
CA GLU A 56 11.82 6.72 10.98
C GLU A 56 11.99 5.38 11.71
N PRO A 57 12.30 5.38 13.02
CA PRO A 57 12.40 4.16 13.81
C PRO A 57 11.07 3.39 13.82
N SER A 58 11.14 2.06 13.68
CA SER A 58 10.01 1.15 13.84
C SER A 58 9.79 0.81 15.31
N ASP A 59 8.53 0.83 15.74
CA ASP A 59 8.08 0.42 17.06
C ASP A 59 6.72 -0.31 16.98
N ASP A 60 6.08 -0.53 18.13
CA ASP A 60 4.81 -1.25 18.19
C ASP A 60 3.65 -0.44 17.61
N GLU A 61 3.70 0.89 17.68
CA GLU A 61 2.69 1.76 17.07
C GLU A 61 2.82 1.70 15.54
N THR A 62 4.04 1.75 15.00
CA THR A 62 4.22 1.68 13.55
C THR A 62 3.77 0.35 12.96
N ARG A 63 4.02 -0.75 13.67
CA ARG A 63 3.54 -2.10 13.30
C ARG A 63 2.02 -2.18 13.30
N ALA A 64 1.37 -1.68 14.36
CA ALA A 64 -0.09 -1.66 14.45
C ALA A 64 -0.69 -0.85 13.30
N ASN A 65 -0.20 0.37 13.08
CA ASN A 65 -0.63 1.23 11.98
C ASN A 65 -0.46 0.57 10.60
N PHE A 66 0.65 -0.15 10.39
CA PHE A 66 0.91 -0.86 9.14
C PHE A 66 -0.11 -1.98 8.91
N ILE A 67 -0.41 -2.77 9.93
CA ILE A 67 -1.42 -3.85 9.86
C ILE A 67 -2.79 -3.26 9.55
N ASP A 68 -3.19 -2.19 10.24
CA ASP A 68 -4.45 -1.49 9.99
C ASP A 68 -4.53 -0.97 8.55
N GLY A 69 -3.43 -0.41 8.05
CA GLY A 69 -3.34 0.10 6.68
C GLY A 69 -3.45 -1.02 5.63
N LEU A 70 -2.86 -2.18 5.88
CA LEU A 70 -3.00 -3.36 5.00
C LEU A 70 -4.43 -3.90 5.00
N GLN A 71 -5.06 -3.99 6.19
CA GLN A 71 -6.44 -4.44 6.33
C GLN A 71 -7.44 -3.49 5.65
N TYR A 72 -7.14 -2.20 5.59
CA TYR A 72 -7.95 -1.24 4.86
C TYR A 72 -7.88 -1.47 3.33
N GLY A 73 -6.68 -1.68 2.78
CA GLY A 73 -6.48 -1.82 1.33
C GLY A 73 -6.80 -3.19 0.76
N ALA A 74 -6.66 -4.27 1.53
CA ALA A 74 -6.84 -5.64 1.03
C ALA A 74 -8.27 -5.97 0.53
N PRO A 75 -9.36 -5.62 1.22
CA PRO A 75 -10.72 -5.87 0.75
C PRO A 75 -11.04 -5.15 -0.57
N ALA A 76 -10.56 -3.92 -0.74
CA ALA A 76 -10.77 -3.14 -1.97
C ALA A 76 -10.16 -3.79 -3.23
N GLY A 77 -9.19 -4.69 -3.07
CA GLY A 77 -8.63 -5.49 -4.15
C GLY A 77 -9.37 -6.81 -4.42
N LEU A 78 -10.10 -7.35 -3.43
CA LEU A 78 -10.77 -8.65 -3.53
C LEU A 78 -12.15 -8.56 -4.19
N ASP A 79 -12.86 -7.45 -4.01
CA ASP A 79 -14.22 -7.28 -4.52
C ASP A 79 -14.28 -6.86 -6.00
N ARG A 80 -13.13 -6.74 -6.67
CA ARG A 80 -13.06 -6.20 -8.03
C ARG A 80 -12.74 -7.26 -9.08
N PRO A 81 -13.51 -7.35 -10.17
CA PRO A 81 -13.24 -8.28 -11.24
C PRO A 81 -11.90 -7.92 -11.93
N VAL A 82 -11.12 -8.95 -12.21
CA VAL A 82 -9.80 -8.92 -12.87
C VAL A 82 -9.86 -9.36 -14.32
#